data_AF-A0A1M7T6W5-F1
#
_entry.id   AF-A0A1M7T6W5-F1
#
_cell.length_a   1.000
_cell.length_b   1.000
_cell.length_c   1.000
_cell.angle_alpha   90.00
_cell.angle_beta   90.00
_cell.angle_gamma   90.00
#
_symmetry.space_group_name_H-M   'P 1'
#
loop_
_entity.id
_entity.type
_entity.pdbx_description
1 polymer ?
#
loop_
_entity_poly.entity_id
_entity_poly.type
_entity_poly.pdbx_seq_one_letter_code
_entity_poly.pdbx_strand_id
1 'polypeptide(L)'
;MKKERNKDNIKDKRRMFATELAENEQALILDFLEQNKTLIVADILKGRGKFAAEWMLVIFSKDINKWALLPINIVINHYISDEVSITQKGNFKIGKITIQRKGGDSGRETAKMLQFKMNPAELFNLSFN
;
A
#
# COMPACT_ATOMS: atom_id res chain seq x y z
N MET A 1 8.10 -6.26 -29.85
CA MET A 1 7.32 -7.49 -29.53
C MET A 1 7.24 -7.67 -28.03
N LYS A 2 6.06 -7.51 -27.41
CA LYS A 2 5.84 -7.95 -26.02
C LYS A 2 5.73 -9.48 -26.06
N LYS A 3 6.77 -10.19 -25.60
CA LYS A 3 6.66 -11.63 -25.33
C LYS A 3 5.60 -11.79 -24.25
N GLU A 4 4.42 -12.34 -24.59
CA GLU A 4 3.49 -12.84 -23.59
C GLU A 4 4.25 -13.88 -22.77
N ARG A 5 4.50 -13.61 -21.49
CA ARG A 5 5.23 -14.52 -20.62
C ARG A 5 4.36 -15.74 -20.35
N ASN A 6 4.98 -16.93 -20.30
CA ASN A 6 4.34 -18.23 -20.12
C ASN A 6 3.24 -18.18 -19.04
N LYS A 7 1.99 -18.34 -19.47
CA LYS A 7 0.78 -18.32 -18.62
C LYS A 7 0.54 -19.67 -17.91
N ASP A 8 1.38 -20.67 -18.15
CA ASP A 8 1.07 -22.05 -17.77
C ASP A 8 1.32 -22.36 -16.28
N ASN A 9 2.07 -21.52 -15.56
CA ASN A 9 2.43 -21.74 -14.14
C ASN A 9 2.14 -20.55 -13.22
N ILE A 10 1.08 -19.77 -13.48
CA ILE A 10 0.66 -18.66 -12.60
C ILE A 10 -0.51 -19.06 -11.69
N LYS A 11 -0.47 -18.64 -10.43
CA LYS A 11 -1.47 -19.00 -9.42
C LYS A 11 -2.88 -18.48 -9.74
N ASP A 12 -2.97 -17.32 -10.38
CA ASP A 12 -4.24 -16.71 -10.79
C ASP A 12 -4.14 -16.32 -12.26
N LYS A 13 -4.93 -16.94 -13.14
CA LYS A 13 -4.90 -16.68 -14.59
C LYS A 13 -5.14 -15.20 -14.98
N ARG A 14 -5.63 -14.37 -14.06
CA ARG A 14 -5.97 -12.96 -14.29
C ARG A 14 -4.85 -11.99 -13.92
N ARG A 15 -3.78 -12.44 -13.25
CA ARG A 15 -2.70 -11.57 -12.75
C ARG A 15 -1.42 -12.36 -12.46
N MET A 16 -0.34 -11.64 -12.22
CA MET A 16 0.85 -12.20 -11.57
C MET A 16 1.02 -11.61 -10.18
N PHE A 17 1.53 -12.42 -9.28
CA PHE A 17 2.03 -12.01 -7.98
C PHE A 17 3.49 -11.57 -8.08
N ALA A 18 3.94 -10.74 -7.14
CA ALA A 18 5.33 -10.28 -7.09
C ALA A 18 6.33 -11.46 -7.00
N THR A 19 5.97 -12.52 -6.28
CA THR A 19 6.76 -13.76 -6.16
C THR A 19 6.84 -14.57 -7.46
N GLU A 20 6.02 -14.26 -8.45
CA GLU A 20 5.99 -14.94 -9.76
C GLU A 20 6.78 -14.14 -10.82
N LEU A 21 7.31 -12.96 -10.46
CA LEU A 21 8.19 -12.19 -11.33
C LEU A 21 9.61 -12.76 -11.30
N ALA A 22 10.39 -12.51 -12.35
CA ALA A 22 11.81 -12.84 -12.32
C ALA A 22 12.52 -11.98 -11.26
N GLU A 23 13.57 -12.52 -10.63
CA GLU A 23 14.28 -11.85 -9.53
C GLU A 23 14.79 -10.46 -9.90
N ASN A 24 15.28 -10.28 -11.13
CA ASN A 24 15.71 -8.98 -11.63
C ASN A 24 14.56 -7.96 -11.72
N GLU A 25 13.34 -8.40 -12.03
CA GLU A 25 12.17 -7.52 -12.08
C GLU A 25 11.63 -7.21 -10.68
N GLN A 26 11.70 -8.20 -9.78
CA GLN A 26 11.41 -7.97 -8.37
C GLN A 26 12.35 -6.88 -7.82
N ALA A 27 13.65 -7.02 -8.06
CA ALA A 27 14.67 -6.06 -7.64
C ALA A 27 14.39 -4.65 -8.21
N LEU A 28 14.14 -4.52 -9.51
CA LEU A 28 13.83 -3.23 -10.14
C LEU A 28 12.62 -2.52 -9.49
N ILE A 29 11.57 -3.27 -9.15
CA ILE A 29 10.38 -2.69 -8.52
C ILE A 29 10.66 -2.33 -7.06
N LEU A 30 11.35 -3.20 -6.32
CA LEU A 30 11.72 -2.94 -4.93
C LEU A 30 12.62 -1.71 -4.82
N ASP A 31 13.64 -1.60 -5.68
CA ASP A 31 14.55 -0.46 -5.72
C ASP A 31 13.80 0.84 -6.04
N PHE A 32 12.90 0.81 -7.05
CA PHE A 32 12.07 1.97 -7.36
C PHE A 32 11.21 2.40 -6.16
N LEU A 33 10.56 1.44 -5.50
CA LEU A 33 9.70 1.71 -4.36
C LEU A 33 10.48 2.25 -3.16
N GLU A 34 11.68 1.73 -2.89
CA GLU A 34 12.54 2.19 -1.79
C GLU A 34 13.07 3.60 -2.07
N GLN A 35 13.58 3.86 -3.28
CA GLN A 35 14.09 5.17 -3.68
C GLN A 35 13.01 6.27 -3.65
N ASN A 36 11.75 5.91 -3.91
CA ASN A 36 10.62 6.85 -3.97
C ASN A 36 9.68 6.73 -2.76
N LYS A 37 10.10 6.03 -1.72
CA LYS A 37 9.22 5.61 -0.61
C LYS A 37 8.48 6.78 0.03
N THR A 38 9.23 7.78 0.48
CA THR A 38 8.67 8.98 1.13
C THR A 38 7.72 9.74 0.21
N LEU A 39 8.09 9.88 -1.07
CA LEU A 39 7.28 10.59 -2.06
C LEU A 39 5.94 9.88 -2.31
N ILE A 40 5.99 8.56 -2.56
CA ILE A 40 4.79 7.75 -2.80
C ILE A 40 3.88 7.78 -1.57
N VAL A 41 4.42 7.58 -0.37
CA VAL A 41 3.63 7.54 0.87
C VAL A 41 3.02 8.92 1.18
N ALA A 42 3.76 10.01 0.95
CA ALA A 42 3.22 11.36 1.10
C ALA A 42 2.07 11.63 0.11
N ASP A 43 2.22 11.23 -1.16
CA ASP A 43 1.19 11.45 -2.17
C ASP A 43 -0.10 10.68 -1.87
N ILE A 44 -0.01 9.44 -1.37
CA ILE A 44 -1.21 8.63 -1.08
C ILE A 44 -1.89 8.98 0.25
N LEU A 45 -1.17 9.55 1.22
CA LEU A 45 -1.73 9.91 2.54
C LEU A 45 -2.09 11.39 2.65
N LYS A 46 -1.17 12.29 2.29
CA LYS A 46 -1.36 13.73 2.35
C LYS A 46 -2.01 14.28 1.08
N GLY A 47 -1.64 13.76 -0.07
CA GLY A 47 -1.98 14.37 -1.36
C GLY A 47 -1.26 15.71 -1.56
N ARG A 48 -1.76 16.53 -2.48
CA ARG A 48 -1.16 17.82 -2.87
C ARG A 48 -2.22 18.90 -3.05
N GLY A 49 -1.79 20.16 -2.99
CA GLY A 49 -2.63 21.33 -3.25
C GLY A 49 -3.44 21.79 -2.05
N LYS A 50 -4.43 22.66 -2.30
CA LYS A 50 -5.18 23.39 -1.26
C LYS A 50 -5.99 22.51 -0.32
N PHE A 51 -6.29 21.27 -0.73
CA PHE A 51 -7.06 20.31 0.05
C PHE A 51 -6.22 19.10 0.49
N ALA A 52 -4.89 19.28 0.58
CA ALA A 52 -4.03 18.26 1.17
C ALA A 52 -4.46 17.97 2.61
N ALA A 53 -4.42 16.71 3.01
CA ALA A 53 -4.76 16.31 4.37
C ALA A 53 -3.66 16.78 5.32
N GLU A 54 -4.00 17.62 6.31
CA GLU A 54 -3.07 18.04 7.36
C GLU A 54 -3.21 17.21 8.64
N TRP A 55 -4.33 16.49 8.78
CA TRP A 55 -4.66 15.66 9.94
C TRP A 55 -5.33 14.37 9.50
N MET A 56 -5.15 13.29 10.27
CA MET A 56 -5.89 12.05 10.10
C MET A 56 -6.68 11.74 11.37
N LEU A 57 -8.00 11.62 11.23
CA LEU A 57 -8.91 11.14 12.26
C LEU A 57 -9.23 9.66 12.01
N VAL A 58 -8.93 8.81 12.98
CA VAL A 58 -9.34 7.40 12.99
C VAL A 58 -10.32 7.18 14.13
N ILE A 59 -11.47 6.58 13.83
CA ILE A 59 -12.49 6.23 14.83
C ILE A 59 -12.73 4.73 14.75
N PHE A 60 -12.72 4.04 15.89
CA PHE A 60 -13.10 2.63 15.94
C PHE A 60 -14.62 2.50 15.88
N SER A 61 -15.17 1.97 14.80
CA SER A 61 -16.62 1.97 14.57
C SER A 61 -17.45 1.21 15.62
N LYS A 62 -16.83 0.30 16.38
CA LYS A 62 -17.49 -0.44 17.47
C LYS A 62 -17.46 0.29 18.81
N ASP A 63 -16.61 1.30 18.96
CA ASP A 63 -16.50 2.13 20.15
C ASP A 63 -16.06 3.53 19.75
N ILE A 64 -17.03 4.44 19.65
CA ILE A 64 -16.80 5.82 19.21
C ILE A 64 -15.90 6.62 20.17
N ASN A 65 -15.73 6.17 21.42
CA ASN A 65 -14.82 6.80 22.37
C ASN A 65 -13.36 6.44 22.07
N LYS A 66 -13.12 5.38 21.29
CA LYS A 66 -11.80 5.00 20.81
C LYS A 66 -11.51 5.65 19.47
N TRP A 67 -10.84 6.80 19.53
CA TRP A 67 -10.41 7.56 18.36
C TRP A 67 -8.97 8.06 18.52
N ALA A 68 -8.34 8.43 17.41
CA ALA A 68 -7.04 9.10 17.35
C ALA A 68 -7.08 10.21 16.31
N LEU A 69 -6.60 11.41 16.66
CA LEU A 69 -6.40 12.52 15.74
C LEU A 69 -4.91 12.89 15.75
N LEU A 70 -4.24 12.72 14.59
CA LEU A 70 -2.81 12.95 14.48
C LEU A 70 -2.48 13.89 13.31
N PRO A 71 -1.47 14.77 13.46
CA PRO A 71 -0.90 15.51 12.34
C PRO A 71 -0.41 14.56 11.23
N ILE A 72 -0.62 14.92 9.97
CA ILE A 72 -0.31 14.04 8.82
C ILE A 72 1.17 13.64 8.75
N ASN A 73 2.09 14.48 9.24
CA ASN A 73 3.52 14.16 9.28
C ASN A 73 3.83 13.02 10.26
N ILE A 74 3.15 12.96 11.42
CA ILE A 74 3.27 11.84 12.36
C ILE A 74 2.75 10.55 11.72
N VAL A 75 1.63 10.64 11.00
CA VAL A 75 1.01 9.52 10.29
C VAL A 75 1.95 9.00 9.19
N ILE A 76 2.50 9.88 8.35
CA ILE A 76 3.46 9.51 7.29
C ILE A 76 4.67 8.83 7.92
N ASN A 77 5.27 9.43 8.95
CA ASN A 77 6.46 8.87 9.63
C ASN A 77 6.20 7.46 10.17
N HIS A 78 5.01 7.21 10.72
CA HIS A 78 4.62 5.86 11.16
C HIS A 78 4.54 4.87 10.01
N TYR A 79 3.92 5.25 8.88
CA TYR A 79 3.71 4.33 7.77
C TYR A 79 4.95 4.09 6.90
N ILE A 80 5.96 4.96 6.96
CA ILE A 80 7.24 4.74 6.26
C ILE A 80 8.26 3.92 7.07
N SER A 81 7.99 3.59 8.35
CA SER A 81 9.04 3.08 9.26
C SER A 81 9.61 1.71 8.91
N ASP A 82 8.86 0.86 8.20
CA ASP A 82 9.31 -0.50 7.84
C ASP A 82 10.00 -0.52 6.47
N GLU A 83 10.68 -1.61 6.12
CA GLU A 83 11.32 -1.77 4.82
C GLU A 83 10.32 -2.02 3.67
N VAL A 84 10.73 -1.68 2.44
CA VAL A 84 10.05 -2.14 1.22
C VAL A 84 10.33 -3.63 1.00
N SER A 85 9.29 -4.42 0.76
CA SER A 85 9.40 -5.88 0.68
C SER A 85 8.30 -6.54 -0.15
N ILE A 86 8.48 -7.82 -0.45
CA ILE A 86 7.42 -8.69 -0.97
C ILE A 86 6.85 -9.50 0.19
N THR A 87 5.53 -9.46 0.35
CA THR A 87 4.81 -10.25 1.35
C THR A 87 4.79 -11.74 0.96
N GLN A 88 4.59 -12.63 1.94
CA GLN A 88 4.42 -14.08 1.71
C GLN A 88 3.28 -14.40 0.71
N LYS A 89 2.28 -13.51 0.57
CA LYS A 89 1.16 -13.66 -0.37
C LYS A 89 1.44 -13.10 -1.76
N GLY A 90 2.65 -12.59 -2.01
CA GLY A 90 3.09 -12.05 -3.29
C GLY A 90 2.54 -10.68 -3.65
N ASN A 91 2.18 -9.87 -2.65
CA ASN A 91 1.97 -8.42 -2.81
C ASN A 91 3.24 -7.66 -2.43
N PHE A 92 3.41 -6.44 -2.93
CA PHE A 92 4.47 -5.53 -2.44
C PHE A 92 4.03 -4.81 -1.16
N LYS A 93 4.99 -4.39 -0.37
CA LYS A 93 4.82 -3.58 0.84
C LYS A 93 5.77 -2.38 0.75
N ILE A 94 5.28 -1.19 1.08
CA ILE A 94 6.05 0.05 1.18
C ILE A 94 5.89 0.57 2.60
N GLY A 95 6.90 0.35 3.44
CA GLY A 95 6.74 0.54 4.88
C GLY A 95 5.63 -0.35 5.43
N LYS A 96 4.65 0.26 6.09
CA LYS A 96 3.47 -0.42 6.65
C LYS A 96 2.27 -0.45 5.71
N ILE A 97 2.45 -0.02 4.46
CA ILE A 97 1.39 0.03 3.45
C ILE A 97 1.54 -1.13 2.48
N THR A 98 0.48 -1.90 2.29
CA THR A 98 0.43 -2.97 1.28
C THR A 98 0.03 -2.39 -0.06
N ILE A 99 0.77 -2.74 -1.11
CA ILE A 99 0.47 -2.44 -2.51
C ILE A 99 -0.04 -3.72 -3.17
N GLN A 100 -1.27 -3.69 -3.67
CA GLN A 100 -1.90 -4.87 -4.26
C GLN A 100 -2.77 -4.50 -5.45
N ARG A 101 -3.00 -5.46 -6.35
CA ARG A 101 -4.13 -5.36 -7.29
C ARG A 101 -5.43 -5.29 -6.48
N LYS A 102 -6.34 -4.38 -6.83
CA LYS A 102 -7.62 -4.18 -6.15
C LYS A 102 -8.39 -5.49 -5.99
N GLY A 103 -8.50 -6.26 -7.08
CA GLY A 103 -9.30 -7.48 -7.12
C GLY A 103 -10.79 -7.18 -6.88
N GLY A 104 -11.62 -8.22 -6.75
CA GLY A 104 -13.05 -8.03 -6.47
C GLY A 104 -13.82 -7.35 -7.61
N ASP A 105 -14.71 -6.42 -7.25
CA ASP A 105 -15.59 -5.65 -8.14
C ASP A 105 -16.36 -6.50 -9.17
N SER A 106 -16.76 -7.71 -8.80
CA SER A 106 -17.42 -8.67 -9.70
C SER A 106 -16.67 -8.91 -11.02
N GLY A 107 -15.35 -8.77 -11.02
CA GLY A 107 -14.51 -8.96 -12.19
C GLY A 107 -14.48 -7.79 -13.19
N ARG A 108 -15.07 -6.63 -12.84
CA ARG A 108 -14.99 -5.40 -13.67
C ARG A 108 -13.55 -4.94 -13.87
N GLU A 109 -13.34 -4.09 -14.87
CA GLU A 109 -12.01 -3.53 -15.19
C GLU A 109 -11.35 -2.80 -14.01
N THR A 110 -12.15 -2.21 -13.11
CA THR A 110 -11.66 -1.59 -11.87
C THR A 110 -10.91 -2.57 -10.97
N ALA A 111 -11.20 -3.87 -11.04
CA ALA A 111 -10.48 -4.92 -10.31
C ALA A 111 -8.99 -5.01 -10.70
N LYS A 112 -8.60 -4.44 -11.84
CA LYS A 112 -7.20 -4.40 -12.33
C LYS A 112 -6.41 -3.18 -11.82
N MET A 113 -7.04 -2.24 -11.11
CA MET A 113 -6.36 -1.07 -10.54
C MET A 113 -5.35 -1.46 -9.46
N LEU A 114 -4.33 -0.61 -9.30
CA LEU A 114 -3.43 -0.66 -8.15
C LEU A 114 -4.15 -0.08 -6.92
N GLN A 115 -4.01 -0.72 -5.78
CA GLN A 115 -4.64 -0.33 -4.53
C GLN A 115 -3.62 -0.35 -3.40
N PHE A 116 -3.66 0.70 -2.59
CA PHE A 116 -2.90 0.84 -1.35
C PHE A 116 -3.81 0.51 -0.17
N LYS A 117 -3.30 -0.25 0.79
CA LYS A 117 -4.00 -0.58 2.04
C LYS A 117 -3.08 -0.42 3.23
N MET A 118 -3.64 0.07 4.33
CA MET A 118 -2.93 0.20 5.61
C MET A 118 -3.87 -0.19 6.74
N ASN A 119 -3.32 -0.47 7.92
CA ASN A 119 -4.09 -0.68 9.13
C ASN A 119 -4.17 0.63 9.93
N PRO A 120 -5.30 1.37 9.89
CA PRO A 120 -5.43 2.66 10.59
C PRO A 120 -5.48 2.50 12.12
N ALA A 121 -5.81 1.31 12.65
CA ALA A 121 -5.89 1.09 14.08
C ALA A 121 -4.52 1.16 14.79
N GLU A 122 -3.41 1.07 14.04
CA GLU A 122 -2.07 1.26 14.60
C GLU A 122 -1.85 2.68 15.15
N LEU A 123 -2.60 3.67 14.65
CA LEU A 123 -2.49 5.06 15.08
C LEU A 123 -3.01 5.28 16.51
N PHE A 124 -3.85 4.38 17.04
CA PHE A 124 -4.28 4.45 18.45
C PHE A 124 -3.11 4.29 19.44
N ASN A 125 -2.02 3.64 19.03
CA ASN A 125 -0.85 3.47 19.87
C ASN A 125 0.09 4.70 19.86
N LEU A 126 -0.18 5.67 18.97
CA LEU A 126 0.59 6.91 18.85
C LEU A 126 -0.14 8.11 19.47
N SER A 127 -1.45 7.99 19.66
CA SER A 127 -2.26 9.00 20.32
C SER A 127 -2.03 8.96 21.83
N PHE A 128 -1.64 10.11 22.40
CA PHE A 128 -1.68 10.34 23.84
C PHE A 128 -3.11 10.71 24.22
N ASN A 129 -3.97 9.71 24.39
CA ASN A 129 -5.32 9.88 24.93
C ASN A 129 -5.41 9.17 26.28
#